data_AF-A0A948NVA6-F1
#
_entry.id   AF-A0A948NVA6-F1
#
_cell.length_a   1.000
_cell.length_b   1.000
_cell.length_c   1.000
_cell.angle_alpha   90.00
_cell.angle_beta   90.00
_cell.angle_gamma   90.00
#
_symmetry.space_group_name_H-M   'P 1'
#
loop_
_entity.id
_entity.type
_entity.pdbx_description
1 polymer ?
#
loop_
_entity_poly.entity_id
_entity_poly.type
_entity_poly.pdbx_seq_one_letter_code
_entity_poly.pdbx_strand_id
1 'polypeptide(L)'
;MLNEKYSYQSHKRKKFLDVGPIEFNDMEIIGACFYQDTPYSDVFPKDIRGVIFRNCNLDNCNIPAGATVISGTNKQILDQTDGEYWIVDRDLNPIEPRDKDKYIEYGLSINPIDLPLGPLKENILYTNDPKVIKQRKIDAFLSDSAKVEAAALAAIPDSEVK
;
A
#
# COMPACT_ATOMS: atom_id res chain seq x y z
N MET A 1 0.77 28.30 -17.71
CA MET A 1 -0.61 28.83 -17.60
C MET A 1 -1.40 27.91 -16.69
N LEU A 2 -2.19 28.42 -15.75
CA LEU A 2 -2.96 27.55 -14.84
C LEU A 2 -4.12 26.88 -15.61
N ASN A 3 -4.27 25.57 -15.46
CA ASN A 3 -5.41 24.83 -15.94
C ASN A 3 -6.48 24.76 -14.84
N GLU A 4 -7.38 25.73 -14.85
CA GLU A 4 -8.47 25.84 -13.86
C GLU A 4 -9.47 24.67 -13.94
N LYS A 5 -9.63 24.06 -15.12
CA LYS A 5 -10.54 22.94 -15.34
C LYS A 5 -10.16 21.73 -14.50
N TYR A 6 -8.87 21.47 -14.28
CA TYR A 6 -8.41 20.30 -13.55
C TYR A 6 -7.83 20.60 -12.17
N SER A 7 -7.39 21.83 -11.91
CA SER A 7 -6.80 22.22 -10.63
C SER A 7 -7.81 22.20 -9.49
N TYR A 8 -7.32 21.91 -8.27
CA TYR A 8 -8.09 21.92 -7.01
C TYR A 8 -9.31 21.01 -6.99
N GLN A 9 -9.34 20.00 -7.86
CA GLN A 9 -10.44 19.08 -8.01
C GLN A 9 -10.05 17.63 -7.76
N SER A 10 -11.05 16.83 -7.40
CA SER A 10 -10.94 15.38 -7.27
C SER A 10 -11.32 14.69 -8.58
N HIS A 11 -10.36 13.97 -9.14
CA HIS A 11 -10.46 13.14 -10.34
C HIS A 11 -10.14 11.67 -10.04
N LYS A 12 -10.38 11.23 -8.80
CA LYS A 12 -10.14 9.85 -8.37
C LYS A 12 -10.83 8.87 -9.31
N ARG A 13 -10.08 7.86 -9.77
CA ARG A 13 -10.54 6.78 -10.66
C ARG A 13 -11.06 7.26 -12.02
N LYS A 14 -10.86 8.53 -12.37
CA LYS A 14 -11.15 9.05 -13.70
C LYS A 14 -9.92 8.86 -14.57
N LYS A 15 -10.16 8.59 -15.86
CA LYS A 15 -9.16 8.55 -16.91
C LYS A 15 -9.47 9.63 -17.93
N PHE A 16 -8.43 10.21 -18.51
CA PHE A 16 -8.48 11.30 -19.48
C PHE A 16 -7.87 10.86 -20.81
N LEU A 17 -7.89 9.56 -21.11
CA LEU A 17 -7.29 8.99 -22.33
C LEU A 17 -8.00 9.47 -23.60
N ASP A 18 -9.29 9.80 -23.50
CA ASP A 18 -10.10 10.33 -24.60
C ASP A 18 -10.02 11.86 -24.73
N VAL A 19 -9.30 12.52 -23.82
CA VAL A 19 -9.10 13.97 -23.85
C VAL A 19 -7.90 14.30 -24.74
N GLY A 20 -8.02 15.32 -25.58
CA GLY A 20 -6.91 15.75 -26.44
C GLY A 20 -5.70 16.22 -25.60
N PRO A 21 -4.45 15.85 -25.96
CA PRO A 21 -3.26 16.29 -25.23
C PRO A 21 -3.15 17.81 -25.07
N ILE A 22 -3.72 18.56 -26.02
CA ILE A 22 -3.75 20.03 -26.02
C ILE A 22 -4.43 20.61 -24.78
N GLU A 23 -5.32 19.88 -24.11
CA GLU A 23 -5.94 20.34 -22.87
C GLU A 23 -4.96 20.35 -21.69
N PHE A 24 -3.88 19.58 -21.76
CA PHE A 24 -2.86 19.49 -20.72
C PHE A 24 -1.56 20.20 -21.10
N ASN A 25 -1.28 20.28 -22.40
CA ASN A 25 0.01 20.74 -22.91
C ASN A 25 0.36 22.16 -22.44
N ASP A 26 1.59 22.31 -21.96
CA ASP A 26 2.16 23.59 -21.53
C ASP A 26 1.34 24.29 -20.41
N MET A 27 0.55 23.50 -19.67
CA MET A 27 -0.28 23.96 -18.54
C MET A 27 0.26 23.53 -17.18
N GLU A 28 -0.13 24.24 -16.15
CA GLU A 28 0.11 23.89 -14.75
C GLU A 28 -1.20 23.46 -14.10
N ILE A 29 -1.20 22.30 -13.44
CA ILE A 29 -2.32 21.78 -12.64
C ILE A 29 -1.89 21.76 -11.18
N ILE A 30 -2.65 22.41 -10.31
CA ILE A 30 -2.29 22.59 -8.90
C ILE A 30 -3.31 21.91 -8.00
N GLY A 31 -2.84 21.18 -6.98
CA GLY A 31 -3.69 20.71 -5.88
C GLY A 31 -4.79 19.73 -6.29
N ALA A 32 -4.63 19.03 -7.43
CA ALA A 32 -5.60 18.07 -7.92
C ALA A 32 -5.31 16.66 -7.41
N CYS A 33 -6.34 15.81 -7.35
CA CYS A 33 -6.20 14.40 -6.97
C CYS A 33 -6.61 13.49 -8.12
N PHE A 34 -5.66 12.73 -8.68
CA PHE A 34 -5.84 11.81 -9.80
C PHE A 34 -5.70 10.33 -9.41
N TYR A 35 -5.72 10.02 -8.11
CA TYR A 35 -5.55 8.67 -7.55
C TYR A 35 -6.29 7.57 -8.32
N GLN A 36 -5.63 6.43 -8.53
CA GLN A 36 -6.20 5.22 -9.14
C GLN A 36 -6.14 4.01 -8.19
N ASP A 37 -7.00 3.02 -8.40
CA ASP A 37 -7.03 1.82 -7.56
C ASP A 37 -5.89 0.84 -7.92
N THR A 38 -5.44 0.84 -9.18
CA THR A 38 -4.41 -0.08 -9.68
C THR A 38 -3.11 0.67 -9.97
N PRO A 39 -1.95 0.21 -9.46
CA PRO A 39 -0.64 0.76 -9.81
C PRO A 39 -0.40 0.90 -11.31
N TYR A 40 0.39 1.90 -11.68
CA TYR A 40 0.81 2.17 -13.06
C TYR A 40 -0.35 2.36 -14.04
N SER A 41 -1.49 2.86 -13.57
CA SER A 41 -2.64 3.12 -14.41
C SER A 41 -2.38 4.25 -15.40
N ASP A 42 -2.60 4.00 -16.68
CA ASP A 42 -2.64 5.05 -17.70
C ASP A 42 -3.86 5.96 -17.45
N VAL A 43 -3.60 7.20 -17.01
CA VAL A 43 -4.62 8.21 -16.69
C VAL A 43 -4.65 9.33 -17.72
N PHE A 44 -3.49 9.75 -18.21
CA PHE A 44 -3.36 10.90 -19.11
C PHE A 44 -3.02 10.44 -20.53
N PRO A 45 -3.29 11.27 -21.56
CA PRO A 45 -2.84 10.99 -22.91
C PRO A 45 -1.31 10.83 -22.96
N LYS A 46 -0.82 9.87 -23.76
CA LYS A 46 0.61 9.53 -23.81
C LYS A 46 1.48 10.68 -24.35
N ASP A 47 0.91 11.51 -25.21
CA ASP A 47 1.62 12.57 -25.93
C ASP A 47 1.48 13.95 -25.27
N ILE A 48 1.12 14.01 -23.98
CA ILE A 48 1.16 15.30 -23.26
C ILE A 48 2.60 15.78 -23.10
N ARG A 49 2.81 17.09 -23.22
CA ARG A 49 4.11 17.75 -23.11
C ARG A 49 4.02 19.05 -22.33
N GLY A 50 5.05 19.37 -21.56
CA GLY A 50 5.16 20.64 -20.85
C GLY A 50 4.16 20.84 -19.72
N VAL A 51 3.38 19.80 -19.36
CA VAL A 51 2.45 19.88 -18.24
C VAL A 51 3.22 19.82 -16.92
N ILE A 52 2.83 20.65 -15.96
CA ILE A 52 3.38 20.67 -14.61
C ILE A 52 2.28 20.33 -13.62
N PHE A 53 2.42 19.21 -12.91
CA PHE A 53 1.57 18.86 -11.78
C PHE A 53 2.22 19.35 -10.49
N ARG A 54 1.64 20.35 -9.84
CA ARG A 54 2.13 20.90 -8.57
C ARG A 54 1.25 20.50 -7.41
N ASN A 55 1.82 19.95 -6.33
CA ASN A 55 1.07 19.55 -5.13
C ASN A 55 -0.12 18.64 -5.45
N CYS A 56 -0.02 17.81 -6.48
CA CYS A 56 -1.07 16.89 -6.87
C CYS A 56 -0.88 15.54 -6.19
N ASN A 57 -1.97 14.84 -5.88
CA ASN A 57 -1.91 13.41 -5.61
C ASN A 57 -2.08 12.67 -6.94
N LEU A 58 -1.03 12.00 -7.37
CA LEU A 58 -0.95 11.20 -8.59
C LEU A 58 -0.65 9.74 -8.25
N ASP A 59 -1.04 9.28 -7.05
CA ASP A 59 -0.77 7.91 -6.64
C ASP A 59 -1.44 6.92 -7.60
N ASN A 60 -0.74 5.84 -7.92
CA ASN A 60 -1.11 4.82 -8.90
C ASN A 60 -1.24 5.30 -10.35
N CYS A 61 -0.91 6.56 -10.66
CA CYS A 61 -0.85 7.04 -12.03
C CYS A 61 0.50 6.69 -12.68
N ASN A 62 0.44 6.25 -13.94
CA ASN A 62 1.57 6.32 -14.85
C ASN A 62 1.74 7.77 -15.33
N ILE A 63 2.91 8.36 -15.11
CA ILE A 63 3.21 9.75 -15.47
C ILE A 63 3.90 9.77 -16.85
N PRO A 64 3.29 10.38 -17.88
CA PRO A 64 3.91 10.47 -19.20
C PRO A 64 5.24 11.22 -19.16
N ALA A 65 6.19 10.83 -20.00
CA ALA A 65 7.55 11.39 -19.99
C ALA A 65 7.61 12.92 -20.23
N GLY A 66 6.60 13.49 -20.89
CA GLY A 66 6.49 14.93 -21.13
C GLY A 66 5.91 15.75 -19.97
N ALA A 67 5.59 15.11 -18.83
CA ALA A 67 5.06 15.75 -17.63
C ALA A 67 6.13 15.98 -16.56
N THR A 68 5.98 17.06 -15.80
CA THR A 68 6.81 17.35 -14.63
C THR A 68 5.94 17.30 -13.37
N VAL A 69 6.40 16.61 -12.33
CA VAL A 69 5.73 16.61 -11.01
C VAL A 69 6.58 17.41 -10.03
N ILE A 70 5.99 18.46 -9.45
CA ILE A 70 6.66 19.32 -8.46
C ILE A 70 5.88 19.26 -7.15
N SER A 71 6.45 18.60 -6.14
CA SER A 71 5.76 18.33 -4.87
C SER A 71 4.47 17.50 -5.08
N GLY A 72 3.84 17.06 -4.00
CA GLY A 72 2.75 16.08 -4.04
C GLY A 72 3.23 14.63 -4.01
N THR A 73 2.42 13.70 -4.51
CA THR A 73 2.69 12.26 -4.42
C THR A 73 2.47 11.57 -5.76
N ASN A 74 3.25 10.52 -6.04
CA ASN A 74 3.06 9.59 -7.17
C ASN A 74 3.50 8.18 -6.72
N LYS A 75 3.01 7.76 -5.56
CA LYS A 75 3.33 6.44 -4.99
C LYS A 75 2.55 5.38 -5.74
N GLN A 76 3.14 4.21 -5.89
CA GLN A 76 2.45 3.02 -6.40
C GLN A 76 2.02 2.23 -5.18
N ILE A 77 0.73 2.02 -5.01
CA ILE A 77 0.09 1.55 -3.80
C ILE A 77 -0.81 0.37 -4.15
N LEU A 78 -0.64 -0.75 -3.45
CA LEU A 78 -1.41 -1.97 -3.66
C LEU A 78 -1.81 -2.57 -2.30
N ASP A 79 -3.00 -3.18 -2.26
CA ASP A 79 -3.44 -4.04 -1.16
C ASP A 79 -2.55 -5.28 -1.06
N GLN A 80 -2.14 -5.65 0.14
CA GLN A 80 -1.32 -6.81 0.41
C GLN A 80 -2.11 -7.89 1.18
N THR A 81 -1.47 -9.04 1.40
CA THR A 81 -2.09 -10.18 2.09
C THR A 81 -2.51 -9.89 3.53
N ASP A 82 -1.94 -8.86 4.16
CA ASP A 82 -2.34 -8.36 5.48
C ASP A 82 -3.62 -7.50 5.43
N GLY A 83 -4.15 -7.19 4.26
CA GLY A 83 -5.36 -6.37 4.07
C GLY A 83 -5.10 -4.86 4.22
N GLU A 84 -3.85 -4.43 4.21
CA GLU A 84 -3.46 -3.02 4.29
C GLU A 84 -2.78 -2.57 2.99
N TYR A 85 -2.70 -1.25 2.80
CA TYR A 85 -2.11 -0.67 1.60
C TYR A 85 -0.60 -0.47 1.76
N TRP A 86 0.16 -1.02 0.84
CA TRP A 86 1.62 -0.87 0.79
C TRP A 86 2.07 -0.12 -0.43
N ILE A 87 3.14 0.65 -0.29
CA ILE A 87 3.90 1.18 -1.42
C ILE A 87 4.64 0.00 -2.06
N VAL A 88 4.54 -0.12 -3.38
CA VAL A 88 5.12 -1.22 -4.16
C VAL A 88 6.18 -0.75 -5.16
N ASP A 89 7.06 -1.66 -5.54
CA ASP A 89 8.04 -1.45 -6.60
C ASP A 89 7.44 -1.63 -8.02
N ARG A 90 8.29 -1.75 -9.04
CA ARG A 90 7.88 -1.96 -10.44
C ARG A 90 7.36 -3.37 -10.72
N ASP A 91 7.79 -4.34 -9.94
CA ASP A 91 7.39 -5.74 -10.02
C ASP A 91 6.21 -6.03 -9.07
N LEU A 92 5.61 -4.97 -8.50
CA LEU A 92 4.51 -4.99 -7.54
C LEU A 92 4.84 -5.63 -6.18
N ASN A 93 6.13 -5.74 -5.84
CA ASN A 93 6.53 -6.20 -4.52
C ASN A 93 6.36 -5.09 -3.48
N PRO A 94 5.88 -5.39 -2.27
CA PRO A 94 5.78 -4.43 -1.18
C PRO A 94 7.16 -3.91 -0.75
N ILE A 95 7.24 -2.60 -0.54
CA ILE A 95 8.44 -1.88 -0.05
C ILE A 95 8.21 -1.43 1.40
N GLU A 96 7.12 -0.73 1.66
CA GLU A 96 6.75 -0.25 3.01
C GLU A 96 5.23 0.01 3.10
N PRO A 97 4.63 -0.07 4.30
CA PRO A 97 3.23 0.27 4.47
C PRO A 97 2.99 1.76 4.18
N ARG A 98 1.84 2.07 3.55
CA ARG A 98 1.45 3.46 3.24
C ARG A 98 1.38 4.31 4.51
N ASP A 99 0.83 3.74 5.57
CA ASP A 99 0.60 4.39 6.86
C ASP A 99 1.61 3.86 7.90
N LYS A 100 2.90 4.09 7.65
CA LYS A 100 4.02 3.58 8.46
C LYS A 100 3.91 3.91 9.95
N ASP A 101 3.44 5.10 10.28
CA ASP A 101 3.30 5.53 11.68
C ASP A 101 2.26 4.67 12.43
N LYS A 102 1.17 4.27 11.76
CA LYS A 102 0.17 3.35 12.30
C LYS A 102 0.79 1.99 12.65
N TYR A 103 1.68 1.49 11.80
CA TYR A 103 2.38 0.23 12.05
C TYR A 103 3.29 0.32 13.28
N ILE A 104 4.05 1.41 13.40
CA ILE A 104 4.92 1.66 14.55
C ILE A 104 4.09 1.78 15.84
N GLU A 105 3.00 2.55 15.80
CA GLU A 105 2.09 2.75 16.94
C GLU A 105 1.51 1.42 17.45
N TYR A 106 1.14 0.52 16.53
CA TYR A 106 0.55 -0.78 16.88
C TYR A 106 1.57 -1.89 17.11
N GLY A 107 2.88 -1.61 16.95
CA GLY A 107 3.94 -2.60 17.04
C GLY A 107 3.83 -3.70 15.98
N LEU A 108 3.35 -3.34 14.79
CA LEU A 108 3.29 -4.19 13.60
C LEU A 108 4.60 -4.08 12.83
N SER A 109 4.98 -5.15 12.11
CA SER A 109 6.19 -5.11 11.29
C SER A 109 5.99 -4.26 10.04
N ILE A 110 6.96 -3.38 9.78
CA ILE A 110 7.05 -2.59 8.54
C ILE A 110 7.90 -3.29 7.47
N ASN A 111 8.50 -4.45 7.77
CA ASN A 111 9.36 -5.17 6.84
C ASN A 111 8.50 -6.04 5.90
N PRO A 112 8.65 -5.91 4.58
CA PRO A 112 7.89 -6.71 3.62
C PRO A 112 8.02 -8.23 3.80
N ILE A 113 9.16 -8.72 4.28
CA ILE A 113 9.39 -10.16 4.50
C ILE A 113 8.48 -10.76 5.58
N ASP A 114 7.96 -9.91 6.48
CA ASP A 114 7.07 -10.33 7.55
C ASP A 114 5.59 -10.36 7.11
N LEU A 115 5.30 -9.98 5.86
CA LEU A 115 3.96 -10.12 5.29
C LEU A 115 3.60 -11.61 5.17
N PRO A 116 2.36 -11.99 5.54
CA PRO A 116 1.93 -13.36 5.43
C PRO A 116 1.96 -13.80 3.96
N LEU A 117 2.54 -14.97 3.67
CA LEU A 117 2.67 -15.53 2.31
C LEU A 117 1.33 -15.93 1.66
N GLY A 118 0.19 -15.67 2.30
CA GLY A 118 -1.14 -15.94 1.78
C GLY A 118 -2.17 -15.01 2.40
N PRO A 119 -3.35 -14.86 1.79
CA PRO A 119 -4.42 -14.02 2.31
C PRO A 119 -4.71 -14.42 3.76
N LEU A 120 -4.83 -13.43 4.66
CA LEU A 120 -5.36 -13.69 5.99
C LEU A 120 -6.69 -14.42 5.81
N LYS A 121 -6.79 -15.67 6.29
CA LYS A 121 -8.05 -16.41 6.28
C LYS A 121 -9.13 -15.50 6.88
N GLU A 122 -10.25 -15.33 6.17
CA GLU A 122 -11.35 -14.37 6.40
C GLU A 122 -11.93 -14.31 7.83
N ASN A 123 -11.43 -15.11 8.78
CA ASN A 123 -11.86 -15.11 10.17
C ASN A 123 -10.99 -14.27 11.13
N ILE A 124 -9.96 -13.56 10.66
CA ILE A 124 -9.35 -12.50 11.46
C ILE A 124 -10.13 -11.21 11.20
N LEU A 125 -11.34 -11.13 11.75
CA LEU A 125 -12.01 -9.84 11.95
C LEU A 125 -11.02 -8.93 12.70
N TYR A 126 -10.58 -7.88 12.01
CA TYR A 126 -9.87 -6.73 12.57
C TYR A 126 -10.82 -6.03 13.55
N THR A 127 -10.84 -6.54 14.78
CA THR A 127 -11.43 -5.81 15.90
C THR A 127 -10.37 -4.85 16.42
N ASN A 128 -10.71 -3.57 16.46
CA ASN A 128 -9.92 -2.52 17.11
C ASN A 128 -10.13 -2.52 18.64
N ASP A 129 -10.70 -3.57 19.22
CA ASP A 129 -10.84 -3.69 20.68
C ASP A 129 -9.49 -4.08 21.30
N PRO A 130 -8.86 -3.19 22.10
CA PRO A 130 -7.56 -3.46 22.73
C PRO A 130 -7.57 -4.72 23.60
N LYS A 131 -8.72 -5.12 24.13
CA LYS A 131 -8.86 -6.34 24.94
C LYS A 131 -8.70 -7.60 24.09
N VAL A 132 -9.24 -7.59 22.87
CA VAL A 132 -9.15 -8.73 21.95
C VAL A 132 -7.72 -8.86 21.42
N ILE A 133 -7.05 -7.75 21.13
CA ILE A 133 -5.64 -7.74 20.73
C ILE A 133 -4.74 -8.31 21.84
N LYS A 134 -4.97 -7.89 23.10
CA LYS A 134 -4.19 -8.39 24.25
C LYS A 134 -4.42 -9.88 24.47
N GLN A 135 -5.65 -10.36 24.37
CA GLN A 135 -5.96 -11.78 24.54
C GLN A 135 -5.31 -12.64 23.43
N ARG A 136 -5.36 -12.20 22.18
CA ARG A 136 -4.73 -12.91 21.06
C ARG A 136 -3.21 -13.03 21.19
N LYS A 137 -2.53 -11.98 21.70
CA LYS A 137 -1.09 -12.03 21.99
C LYS A 137 -0.75 -13.07 23.07
N ILE A 138 -1.61 -13.21 24.08
CA ILE A 138 -1.47 -14.22 25.13
C ILE A 138 -1.67 -15.62 24.55
N ASP A 139 -2.73 -15.82 23.75
CA ASP A 139 -3.07 -17.13 23.20
C ASP A 139 -1.99 -17.63 22.20
N ALA A 140 -1.44 -16.74 21.38
CA ALA A 140 -0.34 -17.07 20.47
C ALA A 140 0.93 -17.50 21.24
N PHE A 141 1.31 -16.75 22.28
CA PHE A 141 2.47 -17.07 23.12
C PHE A 141 2.32 -18.42 23.85
N LEU A 142 1.12 -18.72 24.36
CA LEU A 142 0.83 -20.00 24.99
C LEU A 142 0.86 -21.16 23.98
N SER A 143 0.39 -20.93 22.76
CA SER A 143 0.41 -21.95 21.70
C SER A 143 1.83 -22.31 21.25
N ASP A 144 2.73 -21.34 21.19
CA ASP A 144 4.12 -21.59 20.80
C ASP A 144 4.91 -22.21 21.95
N SER A 145 4.63 -21.82 23.20
CA SER A 145 5.18 -22.49 24.38
C SER A 145 4.78 -23.97 24.44
N ALA A 146 3.51 -24.28 24.15
CA ALA A 146 3.02 -25.66 24.11
C ALA A 146 3.66 -26.50 22.99
N LYS A 147 3.96 -25.91 21.84
CA LYS A 147 4.68 -26.60 20.74
C LYS A 147 6.13 -26.90 21.11
N VAL A 148 6.81 -25.97 21.79
CA VAL A 148 8.19 -26.17 22.26
C VAL A 148 8.23 -27.29 23.31
N GLU A 149 7.27 -27.32 24.23
CA GLU A 149 7.18 -28.35 25.26
C GLU A 149 6.84 -29.74 24.67
N ALA A 150 5.93 -29.80 23.69
CA ALA A 150 5.63 -31.03 22.96
C ALA A 150 6.82 -31.55 22.14
N ALA A 151 7.60 -30.65 21.51
CA ALA A 151 8.81 -31.00 20.78
C ALA A 151 9.92 -31.51 21.72
N ALA A 152 10.03 -30.93 22.92
CA ALA A 152 10.98 -31.39 23.94
C ALA A 152 10.62 -32.79 24.47
N LEU A 153 9.33 -33.08 24.68
CA LEU A 153 8.87 -34.40 25.10
C LEU A 153 9.11 -35.48 24.04
N ALA A 154 8.90 -35.14 22.76
CA ALA A 154 9.12 -36.05 21.63
C ALA A 154 10.62 -36.33 21.34
N ALA A 155 11.52 -35.54 21.91
CA ALA A 155 12.96 -35.69 21.75
C ALA A 155 13.63 -36.54 22.84
N ILE A 156 12.86 -37.07 23.80
CA ILE A 156 13.37 -37.98 24.84
C ILE A 156 13.49 -39.39 24.22
N PRO A 157 14.70 -39.96 24.06
CA PRO A 157 14.87 -41.30 23.52
C PRO A 157 14.33 -42.37 24.48
N ASP A 158 13.69 -43.41 23.94
CA ASP A 158 13.05 -44.55 24.65
C ASP A 158 13.97 -45.33 25.62
N SER A 159 15.24 -44.97 25.77
CA SER A 159 16.20 -45.65 26.65
C SER A 159 16.09 -45.27 28.13
N GLU A 160 15.24 -44.30 28.52
CA GLU A 160 15.12 -43.84 29.93
C GLU A 160 13.74 -44.04 30.58
N VAL A 161 12.85 -44.84 29.98
CA VAL A 161 11.61 -45.28 30.67
C VAL A 161 11.80 -46.69 31.20
N LYS A 162 12.30 -46.81 32.44
CA LYS A 162 12.26 -48.02 33.26
C LYS A 162 11.48 -47.78 34.54
#